data_AF-R7J471-F1
#
_entry.id   AF-R7J471-F1
#
_cell.length_a   1.000
_cell.length_b   1.000
_cell.length_c   1.000
_cell.angle_alpha   90.00
_cell.angle_beta   90.00
_cell.angle_gamma   90.00
#
_symmetry.space_group_name_H-M   'P 1'
#
loop_
_entity.id
_entity.type
_entity.pdbx_description
1 polymer ?
#
loop_
_entity_poly.entity_id
_entity_poly.type
_entity_poly.pdbx_seq_one_letter_code
_entity_poly.pdbx_strand_id
1 'polypeptide(L)'
;MGVYREENKQVPVLLCSERPQEMNVEQLGDLPIWNGMNTAPLAQVSGPISLDWEYPLVCTYDRKLSMAAQCDVKPGYTMKEVYDEVREEIEQIRLPEGYSFFWDSQIKDQKEAMEALTKYFPLAILLLAMILIALFRNFKQPVIIFLILPLSLIGVVFGLLVSGFDFGFFCMAGWLGLLG
;
A
#
# COMPACT_ATOMS: atom_id res chain seq x y z
N MET A 1 16.84 -12.32 -33.75
CA MET A 1 15.63 -11.91 -33.00
C MET A 1 15.51 -10.40 -33.14
N GLY A 2 14.37 -9.89 -33.61
CA GLY A 2 14.20 -8.47 -33.96
C GLY A 2 12.78 -7.98 -33.65
N VAL A 3 12.54 -6.70 -33.87
CA VAL A 3 11.22 -6.09 -33.73
C VAL A 3 10.64 -5.84 -35.12
N TYR A 4 9.41 -6.30 -35.36
CA TYR A 4 8.66 -5.95 -36.55
C TYR A 4 7.84 -4.70 -36.24
N ARG A 5 7.92 -3.68 -37.10
CA ARG A 5 7.15 -2.44 -36.93
C ARG A 5 6.01 -2.44 -37.94
N GLU A 6 4.79 -2.41 -37.43
CA GLU A 6 3.58 -2.23 -38.23
C GLU A 6 2.94 -0.90 -37.84
N GLU A 7 2.89 0.04 -38.78
CA GLU A 7 2.50 1.43 -38.58
C GLU A 7 3.23 2.09 -37.40
N ASN A 8 2.55 2.22 -36.25
CA ASN A 8 3.08 2.83 -35.03
C ASN A 8 3.24 1.83 -33.86
N LYS A 9 3.10 0.52 -34.11
CA LYS A 9 3.30 -0.54 -33.12
C LYS A 9 4.58 -1.31 -33.41
N GLN A 10 5.37 -1.54 -32.36
CA GLN A 10 6.52 -2.42 -32.41
C GLN A 10 6.14 -3.74 -31.76
N VAL A 11 6.23 -4.83 -32.51
CA VAL A 11 5.92 -6.18 -32.05
C VAL A 11 7.22 -6.99 -31.99
N PRO A 12 7.59 -7.57 -30.83
CA PRO A 12 8.77 -8.43 -30.74
C PRO A 12 8.50 -9.74 -31.46
N VAL A 13 9.41 -10.14 -32.34
CA VAL A 13 9.36 -11.45 -33.00
C VAL A 13 10.11 -12.45 -32.13
N LEU A 14 9.36 -13.36 -31.50
CA LEU A 14 9.88 -14.45 -30.70
C LEU A 14 9.92 -15.73 -31.54
N LEU A 15 11.06 -16.40 -31.57
CA LEU A 15 11.15 -17.76 -32.11
C LEU A 15 10.89 -18.73 -30.96
N CYS A 16 9.71 -19.35 -30.98
CA CYS A 16 9.32 -20.37 -30.02
C CYS A 16 9.23 -21.72 -30.73
N SER A 17 9.49 -22.82 -30.01
CA SER A 17 9.19 -24.16 -30.51
C SER A 17 7.68 -24.32 -30.70
N GLU A 18 7.24 -25.09 -31.70
CA GLU A 18 5.82 -25.27 -32.05
C GLU A 18 5.01 -25.99 -30.96
N ARG A 19 5.66 -26.72 -30.03
CA ARG A 19 5.00 -27.45 -28.94
C ARG A 19 5.65 -27.19 -27.58
N PRO A 20 5.44 -26.00 -26.99
CA PRO A 20 6.00 -25.69 -25.68
C PRO A 20 5.33 -26.48 -24.53
N GLN A 21 4.10 -26.99 -24.73
CA GLN A 21 3.30 -27.67 -23.70
C GLN A 21 3.62 -29.16 -23.53
N GLU A 22 4.30 -29.79 -24.50
CA GLU A 22 4.62 -31.23 -24.44
C GLU A 22 6.00 -31.53 -23.87
N MET A 23 6.83 -30.51 -23.65
CA MET A 23 8.25 -30.67 -23.36
C MET A 23 8.48 -31.06 -21.89
N ASN A 24 8.61 -32.37 -21.65
CA ASN A 24 8.94 -32.90 -20.32
C ASN A 24 10.43 -32.68 -19.99
N VAL A 25 10.79 -32.70 -18.70
CA VAL A 25 12.17 -32.50 -18.21
C VAL A 25 13.15 -33.48 -18.87
N GLU A 26 12.72 -34.71 -19.12
CA GLU A 26 13.50 -35.74 -19.82
C GLU A 26 13.75 -35.39 -21.30
N GLN A 27 12.74 -34.86 -21.99
CA GLN A 27 12.84 -34.45 -23.39
C GLN A 27 13.66 -33.17 -23.59
N LEU A 28 13.79 -32.37 -22.52
CA LEU A 28 14.68 -31.22 -22.50
C LEU A 28 16.14 -31.63 -22.70
N GLY A 29 16.52 -32.80 -22.17
CA GLY A 29 17.85 -33.37 -22.33
C GLY A 29 18.17 -33.78 -23.77
N ASP A 30 17.17 -34.24 -24.51
CA ASP A 30 17.29 -34.67 -25.91
C ASP A 30 17.29 -33.52 -26.92
N LEU A 31 17.17 -32.26 -26.46
CA LEU A 31 17.12 -31.10 -27.33
C LEU A 31 18.45 -30.99 -28.11
N PRO A 32 18.43 -31.06 -29.45
CA PRO A 32 19.66 -31.01 -30.24
C PRO A 32 20.23 -29.59 -30.24
N ILE A 33 21.46 -29.44 -29.76
CA ILE A 33 22.21 -28.19 -29.82
C ILE A 33 23.32 -28.29 -30.85
N TRP A 34 23.46 -27.23 -31.65
CA TRP A 34 24.48 -27.13 -32.69
C TRP A 34 25.70 -26.35 -32.17
N ASN A 35 26.87 -27.00 -32.15
CA ASN A 35 28.14 -26.41 -31.73
C ASN A 35 28.90 -25.73 -32.91
N GLY A 36 28.44 -25.89 -34.16
CA GLY A 36 29.17 -25.38 -35.34
C GLY A 36 29.87 -26.47 -36.14
N MET A 37 30.12 -27.64 -35.54
CA MET A 37 30.71 -28.81 -36.21
C MET A 37 29.79 -30.02 -36.20
N ASN A 38 29.21 -30.35 -35.04
CA ASN A 38 28.32 -31.49 -34.85
C ASN A 38 27.12 -31.07 -33.99
N THR A 39 26.03 -31.82 -34.11
CA THR A 39 24.87 -31.75 -33.21
C THR A 39 25.10 -32.68 -32.02
N ALA A 40 24.89 -32.18 -30.81
CA ALA A 40 24.90 -32.99 -29.58
C ALA A 40 23.62 -32.73 -28.78
N PRO A 41 23.10 -33.70 -28.02
CA PRO A 41 21.96 -33.48 -27.12
C PRO A 41 22.35 -32.56 -25.96
N LEU A 42 21.44 -31.70 -25.52
CA LEU A 42 21.64 -30.72 -24.46
C LEU A 42 22.15 -31.36 -23.16
N ALA A 43 21.62 -32.54 -22.79
CA ALA A 43 22.02 -33.29 -21.59
C ALA A 43 23.51 -33.67 -21.55
N GLN A 44 24.19 -33.72 -22.70
CA GLN A 44 25.62 -34.04 -22.74
C GLN A 44 26.50 -32.82 -22.38
N VAL A 45 25.94 -31.61 -22.50
CA VAL A 45 26.67 -30.35 -22.31
C VAL A 45 26.24 -29.63 -21.03
N SER A 46 25.01 -29.84 -20.56
CA SER A 46 24.52 -29.33 -19.27
C SER A 46 24.73 -30.31 -18.12
N GLY A 47 24.73 -29.80 -16.88
CA GLY A 47 24.58 -30.63 -15.67
C GLY A 47 23.21 -31.34 -15.63
N PRO A 48 22.96 -32.20 -14.61
CA PRO A 48 21.67 -32.86 -14.46
C PRO A 48 20.55 -31.83 -14.34
N ILE A 49 19.48 -32.01 -15.13
CA ILE A 49 18.31 -31.13 -15.12
C ILE A 49 17.38 -31.62 -14.00
N SER A 50 17.37 -30.91 -12.86
CA SER A 50 16.47 -31.17 -11.74
C SER A 50 15.25 -30.27 -11.78
N LEU A 51 14.14 -30.75 -11.20
CA LEU A 51 12.95 -29.95 -10.96
C LEU A 51 13.00 -29.45 -9.52
N ASP A 52 13.28 -28.15 -9.34
CA ASP A 52 13.31 -27.50 -8.04
C ASP A 52 12.17 -26.49 -7.93
N TRP A 53 11.66 -26.33 -6.70
CA TRP A 53 10.64 -25.33 -6.40
C TRP A 53 11.30 -23.97 -6.23
N GLU A 54 11.13 -23.11 -7.22
CA GLU A 54 11.59 -21.72 -7.20
C GLU A 54 10.41 -20.79 -6.87
N TYR A 55 10.69 -19.68 -6.19
CA TYR A 55 9.70 -18.62 -6.02
C TYR A 55 9.54 -17.86 -7.36
N PRO A 56 8.39 -17.94 -8.04
CA PRO A 56 8.21 -17.30 -9.35
C PRO A 56 8.16 -15.77 -9.25
N LEU A 57 7.89 -15.24 -8.05
CA LEU A 57 7.80 -13.81 -7.78
C LEU A 57 8.64 -13.45 -6.57
N VAL A 58 9.66 -12.62 -6.80
CA VAL A 58 10.47 -12.03 -5.75
C VAL A 58 9.95 -10.63 -5.48
N CYS A 59 9.24 -10.45 -4.36
CA CYS A 59 8.73 -9.16 -3.95
C CYS A 59 9.79 -8.40 -3.13
N THR A 60 9.97 -7.13 -3.44
CA THR A 60 10.84 -6.23 -2.69
C THR A 60 10.10 -4.97 -2.27
N TYR A 61 10.35 -4.52 -1.06
CA TYR A 61 9.89 -3.24 -0.53
C TYR A 61 11.11 -2.41 -0.17
N ASP A 62 11.20 -1.18 -0.66
CA ASP A 62 12.38 -0.31 -0.48
C ASP A 62 13.71 -1.01 -0.74
N ARG A 63 13.77 -1.81 -1.83
CA ARG A 63 14.94 -2.59 -2.27
C ARG A 63 15.40 -3.69 -1.30
N LYS A 64 14.58 -4.05 -0.32
CA LYS A 64 14.80 -5.21 0.55
C LYS A 64 13.80 -6.30 0.19
N LEU A 65 14.24 -7.56 0.24
CA LEU A 65 13.34 -8.70 0.10
C LEU A 65 12.26 -8.63 1.17
N SER A 66 11.00 -8.71 0.76
CA SER A 66 9.86 -8.45 1.62
C SER A 66 8.73 -9.43 1.33
N MET A 67 8.02 -9.84 2.37
CA MET A 67 6.81 -10.63 2.26
C MET A 67 5.64 -9.83 2.86
N ALA A 68 4.53 -9.76 2.14
CA ALA A 68 3.33 -9.06 2.59
C ALA A 68 2.30 -10.08 3.10
N ALA A 69 1.90 -9.94 4.36
CA ALA A 69 0.73 -10.62 4.90
C ALA A 69 -0.46 -9.65 4.83
N GLN A 70 -1.56 -10.08 4.21
CA GLN A 70 -2.76 -9.26 4.03
C GLN A 70 -3.92 -9.93 4.73
N CYS A 71 -4.73 -9.11 5.41
CA CYS A 71 -5.99 -9.51 6.00
C CYS A 71 -7.03 -8.45 5.70
N ASP A 72 -8.28 -8.89 5.50
CA ASP A 72 -9.41 -7.98 5.35
C ASP A 72 -10.26 -8.00 6.63
N VAL A 73 -10.97 -6.91 6.86
CA VAL A 73 -11.79 -6.71 8.05
C VAL A 73 -13.17 -7.31 7.79
N LYS A 74 -13.68 -8.06 8.76
CA LYS A 74 -15.04 -8.61 8.69
C LYS A 74 -16.07 -7.46 8.68
N PRO A 75 -17.15 -7.55 7.86
CA PRO A 75 -18.22 -6.55 7.90
C PRO A 75 -18.77 -6.35 9.32
N GLY A 76 -18.87 -5.09 9.75
CA GLY A 76 -19.35 -4.71 11.09
C GLY A 76 -18.25 -4.44 12.12
N TYR A 77 -16.98 -4.59 11.75
CA TYR A 77 -15.83 -4.17 12.55
C TYR A 77 -15.07 -3.05 11.85
N THR A 78 -14.46 -2.16 12.62
CA THR A 78 -13.62 -1.09 12.05
C THR A 78 -12.19 -1.57 11.88
N MET A 79 -11.48 -1.00 10.89
CA MET A 79 -10.07 -1.33 10.68
C MET A 79 -9.20 -0.96 11.88
N LYS A 80 -9.57 0.11 12.61
CA LYS A 80 -8.85 0.54 13.80
C LYS A 80 -9.04 -0.41 14.97
N GLU A 81 -10.26 -0.90 15.21
CA GLU A 81 -10.54 -1.86 16.27
C GLU A 81 -9.78 -3.18 16.05
N VAL A 82 -9.84 -3.74 14.84
CA VAL A 82 -9.13 -4.98 14.50
C VAL A 82 -7.61 -4.77 14.57
N TYR A 83 -7.13 -3.60 14.14
CA TYR A 83 -5.72 -3.26 14.28
C TYR A 83 -5.28 -3.21 15.75
N ASP A 84 -6.02 -2.51 16.60
CA ASP A 84 -5.67 -2.38 18.02
C ASP A 84 -5.75 -3.72 18.77
N GLU A 85 -6.62 -4.64 18.35
CA GLU A 85 -6.72 -6.01 18.89
C GLU A 85 -5.53 -6.89 18.47
N VAL A 86 -5.17 -6.86 17.18
CA VAL A 86 -4.19 -7.80 16.61
C VAL A 86 -2.75 -7.30 16.74
N ARG A 87 -2.54 -5.98 16.84
CA ARG A 87 -1.17 -5.42 16.80
C ARG A 87 -0.27 -5.97 17.89
N GLU A 88 -0.79 -6.16 19.11
CA GLU A 88 0.02 -6.59 20.24
C GLU A 88 0.51 -8.03 20.06
N GLU A 89 -0.33 -8.91 19.53
CA GLU A 89 0.07 -10.30 19.25
C GLU A 89 1.10 -10.37 18.13
N ILE A 90 0.94 -9.58 17.07
CA ILE A 90 1.86 -9.58 15.93
C ILE A 90 3.22 -8.95 16.29
N GLU A 91 3.23 -7.87 17.05
CA GLU A 91 4.47 -7.22 17.50
C GLU A 91 5.26 -8.06 18.52
N GLN A 92 4.61 -9.02 19.19
CA GLN A 92 5.28 -9.99 20.07
C GLN A 92 5.99 -11.12 19.33
N ILE A 93 5.76 -11.29 18.02
CA ILE A 93 6.43 -12.33 17.24
C ILE A 93 7.92 -12.01 17.16
N ARG A 94 8.75 -12.92 17.70
CA ARG A 94 10.21 -12.78 17.64
C ARG A 94 10.71 -12.98 16.21
N LEU A 95 11.14 -11.88 15.60
CA LEU A 95 11.78 -11.88 14.30
C LEU A 95 13.27 -12.27 14.45
N PRO A 96 13.84 -13.05 13.50
CA PRO A 96 15.28 -13.30 13.47
C PRO A 96 16.08 -12.00 13.29
N GLU A 97 17.35 -12.01 13.71
CA GLU A 97 18.21 -10.83 13.54
C GLU A 97 18.29 -10.40 12.06
N GLY A 98 18.14 -9.09 11.82
CA GLY A 98 18.16 -8.51 10.47
C GLY A 98 16.79 -8.36 9.81
N TYR A 99 15.71 -8.90 10.40
CA TYR A 99 14.34 -8.72 9.90
C TYR A 99 13.62 -7.61 10.65
N SER A 100 12.89 -6.78 9.91
CA SER A 100 12.04 -5.72 10.47
C SER A 100 10.61 -5.92 10.03
N PHE A 101 9.68 -5.68 10.94
CA PHE A 101 8.25 -5.63 10.65
C PHE A 101 7.78 -4.17 10.59
N PHE A 102 6.92 -3.87 9.63
CA PHE A 102 6.27 -2.57 9.52
C PHE A 102 4.84 -2.74 9.02
N TRP A 103 3.96 -1.87 9.49
CA TRP A 103 2.60 -1.75 9.00
C TRP A 103 2.58 -0.82 7.79
N ASP A 104 1.89 -1.24 6.73
CA ASP A 104 1.78 -0.47 5.49
C ASP A 104 0.30 -0.27 5.11
N SER A 105 0.04 0.39 3.98
CA SER A 105 -1.28 0.66 3.40
C SER A 105 -2.11 1.68 4.20
N GLN A 106 -3.40 1.41 4.41
CA GLN A 106 -4.39 2.37 4.90
C GLN A 106 -4.06 2.93 6.28
N ILE A 107 -3.42 2.15 7.16
CA ILE A 107 -3.00 2.62 8.49
C ILE A 107 -1.85 3.63 8.38
N LYS A 108 -0.88 3.36 7.49
CA LYS A 108 0.24 4.27 7.25
C LYS A 108 -0.26 5.58 6.65
N ASP A 109 -1.09 5.51 5.60
CA ASP A 109 -1.64 6.69 4.94
C ASP A 109 -2.51 7.52 5.91
N GLN A 110 -3.37 6.87 6.71
CA GLN A 110 -4.18 7.55 7.71
C GLN A 110 -3.32 8.21 8.78
N LYS A 111 -2.28 7.52 9.27
CA LYS A 111 -1.38 8.04 10.30
C LYS A 111 -0.57 9.22 9.80
N GLU A 112 0.02 9.13 8.60
CA GLU A 112 0.78 10.21 7.98
C GLU A 112 -0.10 11.45 7.74
N ALA A 113 -1.33 11.26 7.23
CA ALA A 113 -2.28 12.34 7.05
C ALA A 113 -2.67 13.00 8.39
N MET A 114 -2.92 12.19 9.43
CA MET A 114 -3.26 12.68 10.77
C MET A 114 -2.09 13.43 11.43
N GLU A 115 -0.86 12.95 11.25
CA GLU A 115 0.35 13.59 11.76
C GLU A 115 0.60 14.94 11.07
N ALA A 116 0.44 14.99 9.75
CA ALA A 116 0.52 16.25 9.01
C ALA A 116 -0.55 17.24 9.48
N LEU A 117 -1.81 16.80 9.64
CA LEU A 117 -2.90 17.64 10.10
C LEU A 117 -2.62 18.19 11.50
N THR A 118 -2.30 17.32 12.46
CA THR A 118 -2.03 17.72 13.86
C THR A 118 -0.83 18.65 13.99
N LYS A 119 0.19 18.51 13.13
CA LYS A 119 1.35 19.41 13.08
C LYS A 119 0.97 20.84 12.67
N TYR A 120 0.09 21.00 11.67
CA TYR A 120 -0.30 22.33 11.17
C TYR A 120 -1.54 22.91 11.87
N PHE A 121 -2.34 22.08 12.52
CA PHE A 121 -3.56 22.47 13.23
C PHE A 121 -3.37 23.60 14.28
N PRO A 122 -2.38 23.56 15.20
CA PRO A 122 -2.19 24.65 16.17
C PRO A 122 -1.78 25.96 15.51
N LEU A 123 -0.98 25.89 14.42
CA LEU A 123 -0.61 27.06 13.64
C LEU A 123 -1.84 27.69 12.96
N ALA A 124 -2.70 26.85 12.39
CA ALA A 124 -3.94 27.29 11.76
C ALA A 124 -4.89 27.95 12.76
N ILE A 125 -5.06 27.38 13.96
CA ILE A 125 -5.89 27.97 15.03
C ILE A 125 -5.34 29.32 15.47
N LEU A 126 -4.01 29.45 15.62
CA LEU A 126 -3.39 30.72 16.00
C LEU A 126 -3.63 31.79 14.94
N LEU A 127 -3.47 31.43 13.67
CA LEU A 127 -3.69 32.32 12.53
C LEU A 127 -5.17 32.73 12.42
N LEU A 128 -6.09 31.78 12.60
CA LEU A 128 -7.53 32.02 12.67
C LEU A 128 -7.86 32.98 13.81
N ALA A 129 -7.34 32.74 15.02
CA ALA A 129 -7.55 33.62 16.17
C ALA A 129 -7.04 35.04 15.89
N MET A 130 -5.86 35.17 15.28
CA MET A 130 -5.28 36.46 14.91
C MET A 130 -6.15 37.22 13.90
N ILE A 131 -6.64 36.54 12.86
CA ILE A 131 -7.54 37.12 11.85
C ILE A 131 -8.86 37.56 12.49
N LEU A 132 -9.45 36.72 13.35
CA LEU A 132 -10.70 37.05 14.04
C LEU A 132 -10.55 38.27 14.96
N ILE A 133 -9.45 38.34 15.72
CA ILE A 133 -9.14 39.49 16.56
C ILE A 133 -8.95 40.75 15.71
N ALA A 134 -8.26 40.65 14.56
CA ALA A 134 -8.05 41.77 13.65
C ALA A 134 -9.37 42.26 13.01
N LEU A 135 -10.25 41.33 12.62
CA LEU A 135 -11.52 41.63 11.97
C LEU A 135 -12.51 42.32 12.93
N PHE A 136 -12.64 41.78 14.14
CA PHE A 136 -13.62 42.23 15.12
C PHE A 136 -13.08 43.33 16.04
N ARG A 137 -11.75 43.52 16.08
CA ARG A 137 -11.05 44.45 16.98
C ARG A 137 -11.50 44.33 18.44
N ASN A 138 -11.94 43.14 18.84
CA ASN A 138 -12.52 42.83 20.13
C ASN A 138 -12.24 41.36 20.47
N PHE A 139 -11.91 41.08 21.74
CA PHE A 139 -11.58 39.73 22.21
C PHE A 139 -12.81 38.89 22.55
N LYS A 140 -13.96 39.51 22.81
CA LYS A 140 -15.17 38.76 23.21
C LYS A 140 -15.78 37.96 22.06
N GLN A 141 -15.77 38.52 20.85
CA GLN A 141 -16.37 37.90 19.67
C GLN A 141 -15.62 36.63 19.21
N PRO A 142 -14.27 36.62 19.11
CA PRO A 142 -13.51 35.39 18.83
C PRO A 142 -13.75 34.28 19.85
N VAL A 143 -13.85 34.60 21.14
CA VAL A 143 -14.10 33.58 22.20
C VAL A 143 -15.45 32.89 22.01
N ILE A 144 -16.49 33.61 21.57
CA ILE A 144 -17.79 33.01 21.27
C ILE A 144 -17.67 32.01 20.12
N ILE A 145 -16.94 32.35 19.05
CA ILE A 145 -16.69 31.44 17.91
C ILE A 145 -15.95 30.18 18.38
N PHE A 146 -14.94 30.34 19.23
CA PHE A 146 -14.23 29.20 19.83
C PHE A 146 -15.14 28.33 20.71
N LEU A 147 -16.19 28.87 21.31
CA LEU A 147 -17.19 28.10 22.06
C LEU A 147 -18.16 27.33 21.16
N ILE A 148 -18.40 27.80 19.94
CA ILE A 148 -19.25 27.14 18.94
C ILE A 148 -18.52 25.93 18.32
N LEU A 149 -17.19 25.98 18.20
CA LEU A 149 -16.36 24.86 17.70
C LEU A 149 -16.61 23.50 18.40
N PRO A 150 -16.50 23.38 19.73
CA PRO A 150 -16.78 22.12 20.42
C PRO A 150 -18.25 21.73 20.32
N LEU A 151 -19.17 22.69 20.24
CA LEU A 151 -20.61 22.42 20.04
C LEU A 151 -20.88 21.80 18.67
N SER A 152 -20.22 22.30 17.62
CA SER A 152 -20.25 21.72 16.26
C SER A 152 -19.73 20.28 16.24
N LEU A 153 -18.62 20.03 16.94
CA LEU A 153 -18.04 18.69 17.04
C LEU A 153 -19.02 17.68 17.67
N ILE A 154 -19.74 18.08 18.73
CA ILE A 154 -20.77 17.24 19.37
C ILE A 154 -21.89 16.90 18.36
N GLY A 155 -22.31 17.86 17.53
CA GLY A 155 -23.29 17.62 16.48
C GLY A 155 -22.82 16.61 15.44
N VAL A 156 -21.55 16.69 15.01
CA VAL A 156 -20.95 15.73 14.07
C VAL A 156 -20.88 14.33 14.69
N VAL A 157 -20.41 14.21 15.93
CA VAL A 157 -20.34 12.91 16.64
C VAL A 157 -21.73 12.29 16.78
N PHE A 158 -22.73 13.10 17.14
CA PHE A 158 -24.11 12.64 17.21
C PHE A 158 -24.65 12.17 15.85
N GLY A 159 -24.37 12.94 14.79
CA GLY A 159 -24.76 12.58 13.42
C GLY A 159 -24.12 11.27 12.93
N LEU A 160 -22.84 11.06 13.24
CA LEU A 160 -22.11 9.82 12.95
C LEU A 160 -22.70 8.63 13.71
N LEU A 161 -23.03 8.81 14.99
CA LEU A 161 -23.62 7.77 15.82
C LEU A 161 -24.99 7.31 15.28
N VAL A 162 -25.83 8.26 14.83
CA VAL A 162 -27.13 7.94 14.21
C VAL A 162 -26.96 7.28 12.85
N SER A 163 -25.95 7.69 12.08
CA SER A 163 -25.72 7.18 10.72
C SER A 163 -24.94 5.86 10.69
N GLY A 164 -24.36 5.44 11.83
CA GLY A 164 -23.51 4.25 11.92
C GLY A 164 -22.18 4.36 11.17
N PHE A 165 -21.72 5.59 10.92
CA PHE A 165 -20.43 5.84 10.27
C PHE A 165 -19.34 6.11 11.30
N ASP A 166 -18.14 5.60 11.02
CA ASP A 166 -16.98 5.80 11.89
C ASP A 166 -16.36 7.18 11.75
N PHE A 167 -15.67 7.60 12.80
CA PHE A 167 -14.91 8.84 12.78
C PHE A 167 -13.60 8.66 11.99
N GLY A 168 -13.64 9.02 10.70
CA GLY A 168 -12.50 8.94 9.79
C GLY A 168 -11.99 10.29 9.28
N PHE A 169 -11.01 10.22 8.36
CA PHE A 169 -10.46 11.40 7.69
C PHE A 169 -11.52 12.24 6.97
N PHE A 170 -12.48 11.60 6.29
CA PHE A 170 -13.59 12.28 5.62
C PHE A 170 -14.49 13.06 6.59
N CYS A 171 -14.74 12.51 7.78
CA CYS A 171 -15.51 13.19 8.82
C CYS A 171 -14.79 14.43 9.35
N MET A 172 -13.46 14.35 9.52
CA MET A 172 -12.65 15.52 9.86
C MET A 172 -12.70 16.58 8.77
N ALA A 173 -12.57 16.20 7.49
CA ALA A 173 -12.66 17.15 6.37
C ALA A 173 -14.04 17.82 6.33
N GLY A 174 -15.12 17.07 6.56
CA GLY A 174 -16.47 17.60 6.67
C GLY A 174 -16.65 18.56 7.85
N TRP A 175 -16.12 18.21 9.03
CA TRP A 175 -16.14 19.09 10.20
C TRP A 175 -15.35 20.38 9.97
N LEU A 176 -14.15 20.29 9.38
CA LEU A 176 -13.36 21.46 8.98
C LEU A 176 -14.10 22.35 7.99
N GLY A 177 -14.84 21.75 7.05
CA GLY A 177 -15.71 22.46 6.11
C GLY A 177 -16.86 23.23 6.76
N LEU A 178 -17.31 22.82 7.96
CA LEU A 178 -18.30 23.58 8.76
C LEU A 178 -17.68 24.77 9.50
N LEU A 179 -16.36 24.85 9.60
CA LEU A 179 -15.66 25.91 10.34
C LEU A 179 -15.41 27.16 9.49
N GLY A 180 -15.44 27.03 8.16
CA GLY A 180 -15.30 28.12 7.20
C GLY A 180 -16.66 28.66 6.75
#